data_AF-A0A0F9C7H5-F1
#
_entry.id   AF-A0A0F9C7H5-F1
#
_cell.length_a   1.000
_cell.length_b   1.000
_cell.length_c   1.000
_cell.angle_alpha   90.00
_cell.angle_beta   90.00
_cell.angle_gamma   90.00
#
_symmetry.space_group_name_H-M   'P 1'
#
loop_
_entity.id
_entity.type
_entity.pdbx_description
1 polymer ?
#
loop_
_entity_poly.entity_id
_entity_poly.type
_entity_poly.pdbx_seq_one_letter_code
_entity_poly.pdbx_strand_id
1 'polypeptide(L)'
;HFAASDLVITQCGGSTTTELIALKKHFLYFPLEKHFEQGLIADRLRKNNIGVEMHFAQVTPQVLAETIVSNIGKEIEYPQIDMKGAQKAAQLIQQLLLK
;
A
#
# COMPACT_ATOMS: atom_id res chain seq x y z
N HIS A 1 8.38 12.11 -1.40
CA HIS A 1 9.36 11.43 -0.53
C HIS A 1 9.41 9.94 -0.82
N PHE A 2 8.29 9.21 -0.90
CA PHE A 2 8.28 7.77 -1.24
C PHE A 2 9.03 7.41 -2.53
N ALA A 3 8.96 8.24 -3.57
CA ALA A 3 9.69 8.01 -4.82
C ALA A 3 11.21 7.86 -4.63
N ALA A 4 11.79 8.50 -3.62
CA ALA A 4 13.21 8.45 -3.29
C ALA A 4 13.58 7.34 -2.28
N SER A 5 12.59 6.60 -1.77
CA SER A 5 12.82 5.50 -0.82
C SER A 5 13.07 4.18 -1.55
N ASP A 6 13.96 3.35 -1.00
CA ASP A 6 14.16 1.96 -1.43
C ASP A 6 13.09 1.03 -0.85
N LEU A 7 12.63 1.34 0.37
CA LEU A 7 11.58 0.64 1.08
C LEU A 7 10.88 1.59 2.06
N VAL A 8 9.59 1.36 2.33
CA VAL A 8 8.77 2.18 3.24
C VAL A 8 8.14 1.32 4.33
N ILE A 9 8.08 1.83 5.56
CA ILE A 9 7.31 1.23 6.66
C ILE A 9 6.11 2.14 6.93
N THR A 10 4.90 1.58 6.97
CA THR A 10 3.65 2.35 7.09
C THR A 10 2.61 1.66 7.96
N GLN A 11 1.65 2.42 8.50
CA GLN A 11 0.51 1.89 9.29
C GLN A 11 -0.68 1.45 8.40
N CYS A 12 -0.44 1.06 7.14
CA CYS A 12 -1.51 0.62 6.23
C CYS A 12 -2.58 1.69 5.90
N GLY A 13 -2.18 2.96 5.79
CA GLY A 13 -3.10 4.03 5.36
C GLY A 13 -3.47 3.91 3.86
N GLY A 14 -4.76 3.98 3.51
CA GLY A 14 -5.24 3.70 2.15
C GLY A 14 -4.62 4.58 1.04
N SER A 15 -4.49 5.89 1.28
CA SER A 15 -3.83 6.79 0.32
C SER A 15 -2.34 6.47 0.19
N THR A 16 -1.67 6.24 1.32
CA THR A 16 -0.24 5.88 1.37
C THR A 16 0.04 4.59 0.61
N THR A 17 -0.74 3.53 0.85
CA THR A 17 -0.56 2.25 0.16
C THR A 17 -0.85 2.39 -1.33
N THR A 18 -1.85 3.19 -1.72
CA THR A 18 -2.14 3.46 -3.14
C THR A 18 -0.98 4.17 -3.84
N GLU A 19 -0.38 5.17 -3.18
CA GLU A 19 0.79 5.88 -3.72
C GLU A 19 2.00 4.96 -3.85
N LEU A 20 2.26 4.10 -2.86
CA LEU A 20 3.36 3.13 -2.90
C LEU A 20 3.18 2.10 -4.02
N ILE A 21 1.96 1.61 -4.23
CA ILE A 21 1.63 0.72 -5.36
C ILE A 21 1.85 1.43 -6.69
N ALA A 22 1.37 2.66 -6.82
CA ALA A 22 1.53 3.46 -8.05
C ALA A 22 3.01 3.68 -8.40
N LEU A 23 3.84 3.96 -7.38
CA LEU A 23 5.27 4.18 -7.51
C LEU A 23 6.10 2.89 -7.59
N LYS A 24 5.46 1.72 -7.50
CA LYS A 24 6.13 0.42 -7.35
C LYS A 24 7.24 0.47 -6.30
N LYS A 25 6.87 0.81 -5.07
CA LYS A 25 7.77 0.79 -3.92
C LYS A 25 7.54 -0.43 -3.07
N HIS A 26 8.62 -1.01 -2.55
CA HIS A 26 8.55 -2.04 -1.52
C HIS A 26 8.08 -1.39 -0.23
N PHE A 27 7.19 -2.08 0.48
CA PHE A 27 6.76 -1.59 1.79
C PHE A 27 6.35 -2.71 2.72
N LEU A 28 6.63 -2.48 4.00
CA LEU A 28 6.11 -3.24 5.13
C LEU A 28 4.94 -2.44 5.69
N TYR A 29 3.82 -3.10 5.99
CA TYR A 29 2.64 -2.44 6.54
C TYR A 29 2.20 -3.06 7.86
N PHE A 30 1.85 -2.19 8.81
CA PHE A 30 1.37 -2.54 10.15
C PHE A 30 -0.09 -2.06 10.29
N PRO A 31 -1.10 -2.91 10.00
CA PRO A 31 -2.48 -2.52 10.23
C PRO A 31 -2.72 -2.34 11.74
N LEU A 32 -3.29 -1.20 12.14
CA LEU A 32 -3.62 -0.97 13.53
C LEU A 32 -4.89 -1.74 13.92
N GLU A 33 -4.84 -2.40 15.08
CA GLU A 33 -6.01 -3.07 15.63
C GLU A 33 -7.13 -2.05 15.90
N LYS A 34 -8.38 -2.43 15.62
CA LYS A 34 -9.60 -1.61 15.80
C LYS A 34 -9.74 -0.40 14.85
N HIS A 35 -8.88 -0.26 13.85
CA HIS A 35 -9.08 0.69 12.75
C HIS A 35 -9.72 0.00 11.53
N PHE A 36 -11.04 0.14 11.40
CA PHE A 36 -11.84 -0.56 10.39
C PHE A 36 -11.32 -0.36 8.96
N GLU A 37 -11.03 0.89 8.58
CA GLU A 37 -10.56 1.22 7.22
C GLU A 37 -9.22 0.56 6.91
N GLN A 38 -8.27 0.56 7.86
CA GLN A 38 -6.95 -0.06 7.67
C GLN A 38 -7.04 -1.59 7.57
N GLY A 39 -7.98 -2.21 8.29
CA GLY A 39 -8.25 -3.64 8.20
C GLY A 39 -8.69 -4.05 6.79
N LEU A 40 -9.60 -3.30 6.18
CA LEU A 40 -10.04 -3.55 4.79
C LEU A 40 -8.91 -3.41 3.77
N ILE A 41 -8.03 -2.41 3.96
CA ILE A 41 -6.85 -2.23 3.09
C ILE A 41 -5.88 -3.40 3.29
N ALA A 42 -5.57 -3.79 4.51
CA ALA A 42 -4.69 -4.92 4.80
C ALA A 42 -5.20 -6.23 4.18
N ASP A 43 -6.50 -6.50 4.30
CA ASP A 43 -7.15 -7.63 3.65
C ASP A 43 -6.97 -7.62 2.13
N ARG A 44 -7.12 -6.45 1.50
CA ARG A 44 -6.94 -6.29 0.06
C ARG A 44 -5.48 -6.49 -0.35
N LEU A 45 -4.54 -5.92 0.38
CA LEU A 45 -3.10 -6.07 0.13
C LEU A 45 -2.67 -7.53 0.23
N ARG A 46 -3.05 -8.21 1.32
CA ARG A 46 -2.79 -9.62 1.55
C ARG A 46 -3.34 -10.51 0.44
N LYS A 47 -4.60 -10.30 0.03
CA LYS A 47 -5.25 -11.07 -1.06
C LYS A 47 -4.56 -10.91 -2.42
N ASN A 48 -3.87 -9.79 -2.64
CA ASN A 48 -3.21 -9.49 -3.90
C ASN A 48 -1.67 -9.66 -3.81
N ASN A 49 -1.13 -10.17 -2.68
CA ASN A 49 0.30 -10.29 -2.43
C ASN A 49 1.07 -8.96 -2.62
N ILE A 50 0.51 -7.86 -2.13
CA ILE A 50 1.10 -6.52 -2.26
C ILE A 50 1.68 -6.08 -0.90
N GLY A 51 2.99 -5.86 -0.87
CA GLY A 51 3.70 -5.48 0.36
C GLY A 51 3.83 -6.63 1.37
N VAL A 52 4.45 -6.35 2.51
CA VAL A 52 4.67 -7.33 3.58
C VAL A 52 3.89 -6.93 4.82
N GLU A 53 2.92 -7.76 5.23
CA GLU A 53 2.15 -7.55 6.45
C GLU A 53 3.03 -7.82 7.68
N MET A 54 2.98 -6.92 8.65
CA MET A 54 3.68 -7.03 9.93
C MET A 54 2.70 -6.73 11.07
N HIS A 55 2.85 -7.40 12.21
CA HIS A 55 2.01 -7.18 13.39
C HIS A 55 2.82 -6.63 14.56
N PHE A 56 2.39 -5.49 15.10
CA PHE A 56 3.09 -4.83 16.22
C PHE A 56 3.23 -5.74 17.44
N ALA A 57 2.24 -6.59 17.74
CA ALA A 57 2.27 -7.49 18.88
C ALA A 57 3.31 -8.62 18.77
N GLN A 58 3.81 -8.90 17.56
CA GLN A 58 4.68 -10.05 17.26
C GLN A 58 6.05 -9.64 16.74
N VAL A 59 6.21 -8.39 16.31
CA VAL A 59 7.46 -7.91 15.71
C VAL A 59 8.51 -7.67 16.78
N THR A 60 9.73 -8.11 16.51
CA THR A 60 10.93 -7.72 17.25
C THR A 60 11.82 -6.85 16.36
N PRO A 61 12.74 -6.04 16.92
CA PRO A 61 13.69 -5.28 16.11
C PRO A 61 14.50 -6.16 15.14
N GLN A 62 14.88 -7.36 15.57
CA GLN A 62 15.62 -8.33 14.76
C GLN A 62 14.78 -8.78 13.56
N VAL A 63 13.55 -9.23 13.79
CA VAL A 63 12.63 -9.67 12.73
C VAL A 63 12.34 -8.52 11.76
N LEU A 64 12.14 -7.30 12.27
CA LEU A 64 11.95 -6.13 11.42
C LEU A 64 13.16 -5.87 10.52
N ALA A 65 14.37 -5.90 11.06
CA ALA A 65 15.60 -5.68 10.30
C ALA A 65 15.78 -6.74 9.20
N GLU A 66 15.58 -8.02 9.54
CA GLU A 66 15.65 -9.14 8.59
C GLU A 66 14.61 -9.01 7.47
N THR A 67 13.37 -8.63 7.80
CA THR A 67 12.33 -8.37 6.80
C THR A 67 12.67 -7.20 5.89
N ILE A 68 13.25 -6.11 6.42
CA ILE A 68 13.70 -4.98 5.59
C ILE A 68 14.79 -5.43 4.62
N VAL A 69 15.85 -6.06 5.13
CA VAL A 69 17.01 -6.49 4.33
C VAL A 69 16.61 -7.51 3.26
N SER A 70 15.69 -8.42 3.59
CA SER A 70 15.20 -9.41 2.64
C SER A 70 14.29 -8.86 1.55
N ASN A 71 13.75 -7.64 1.67
CA ASN A 71 12.83 -7.06 0.69
C ASN A 71 13.39 -5.85 -0.06
N ILE A 72 14.34 -5.12 0.54
CA ILE A 72 14.96 -3.96 -0.09
C ILE A 72 15.62 -4.36 -1.41
N GLY A 73 15.35 -3.59 -2.47
CA GLY A 73 15.94 -3.81 -3.80
C GLY A 73 15.40 -5.00 -4.60
N LYS A 74 14.42 -5.77 -4.11
CA LYS A 74 13.76 -6.81 -4.91
C LYS A 74 12.97 -6.19 -6.08
N GLU A 75 12.64 -7.00 -7.09
CA GLU A 75 11.67 -6.59 -8.11
C GLU A 75 10.24 -6.71 -7.57
N ILE A 76 9.33 -5.89 -8.10
CA ILE A 76 7.92 -5.89 -7.73
C ILE A 76 7.09 -6.53 -8.84
N GLU A 77 6.36 -7.58 -8.49
CA GLU A 77 5.68 -8.48 -9.42
C GLU A 77 4.15 -8.32 -9.44
N TYR A 78 3.61 -7.16 -9.03
CA TYR A 78 2.17 -6.87 -9.19
C TYR A 78 1.89 -5.97 -10.40
N PRO A 79 0.72 -6.13 -11.07
CA PRO A 79 0.32 -5.27 -12.18
C PRO A 79 0.22 -3.80 -11.77
N GLN A 80 0.51 -2.91 -12.73
CA GLN A 80 0.32 -1.47 -12.51
C GLN A 80 -1.17 -1.17 -12.35
N ILE A 81 -1.51 -0.37 -11.34
CA ILE A 81 -2.87 0.12 -11.15
C ILE A 81 -3.20 1.24 -12.14
N ASP A 82 -4.48 1.41 -12.45
CA ASP A 82 -4.93 2.52 -13.27
C ASP A 82 -4.84 3.85 -12.51
N MET A 83 -4.01 4.77 -13.02
CA MET A 83 -3.77 6.09 -12.43
C MET A 83 -4.78 7.17 -12.88
N LYS A 84 -5.76 6.82 -13.71
CA LYS A 84 -6.76 7.76 -14.25
C LYS A 84 -8.02 7.87 -13.39
N GLY A 85 -7.96 7.46 -12.12
CA GLY A 85 -9.11 7.48 -11.20
C GLY A 85 -9.81 8.84 -11.12
N ALA A 86 -9.04 9.93 -11.00
CA ALA A 86 -9.60 11.29 -10.97
C ALA A 86 -10.30 11.67 -12.30
N GLN A 87 -9.70 11.33 -13.44
CA GLN A 87 -10.30 11.57 -14.75
C GLN A 87 -11.60 10.78 -14.93
N LYS A 88 -11.61 9.50 -14.54
CA LYS A 88 -12.80 8.64 -14.57
C LYS A 88 -13.91 9.19 -13.67
N ALA A 89 -13.57 9.62 -12.45
CA ALA A 89 -14.52 10.23 -11.54
C ALA A 89 -15.13 11.50 -12.14
N ALA A 90 -14.31 12.38 -12.73
CA ALA A 90 -14.79 13.60 -13.38
C ALA A 90 -15.75 13.31 -14.54
N GLN A 91 -15.47 12.30 -15.38
CA GLN A 91 -16.35 11.88 -16.47
C GLN A 91 -17.70 11.35 -15.97
N LEU A 92 -17.70 10.56 -14.90
CA LEU A 92 -18.94 10.04 -14.31
C LEU A 92 -19.77 11.16 -13.67
N ILE A 93 -19.12 12.08 -12.95
CA ILE A 93 -19.80 13.23 -12.34
C ILE A 93 -20.38 14.14 -13.44
N GLN A 94 -19.65 14.39 -14.52
CA GLN A 94 -20.13 15.18 -15.65
C GLN A 94 -21.44 14.61 -16.25
N GLN A 95 -21.57 13.29 -16.36
CA GLN A 95 -22.79 12.64 -16.86
C GLN A 95 -24.01 12.85 -15.94
N LEU A 96 -23.79 13.09 -14.64
CA LEU A 96 -24.87 13.36 -13.68
C LEU A 96 -25.27 14.83 -13.67
N LEU A 97 -24.35 15.74 -14.00
CA LEU A 97 -24.59 17.19 -14.02
C LEU A 97 -25.18 17.69 -15.35
N LEU A 98 -24.96 16.97 -16.45
CA LEU A 98 -25.49 17.31 -17.79
C LEU A 98 -26.80 16.59 -18.13
N LYS A 99 -27.42 15.93 -17.14
CA LYS A 99 -28.82 15.49 -17.19
C LYS A 99 -29.72 16.61 -16.69
#